data_AF-A0A9N9GJZ8-F1
#
_entry.id   AF-A0A9N9GJZ8-F1
#
_cell.length_a   1.000
_cell.length_b   1.000
_cell.length_c   1.000
_cell.angle_alpha   90.00
_cell.angle_beta   90.00
_cell.angle_gamma   90.00
#
_symmetry.space_group_name_H-M   'P 1'
#
loop_
_entity.id
_entity.type
_entity.pdbx_description
1 polymer ?
#
loop_
_entity_poly.entity_id
_entity_poly.type
_entity_poly.pdbx_seq_one_letter_code
_entity_poly.pdbx_strand_id
1 'polypeptide(L)'
;MATLYNDYDTDLDSYSSVSGKCSTSASSATTATQSEDENASVSKPLVRMSDELKKFRRLWWDQGNLHPKADWDNVKLPYLLAESITFEEYERRGDMFNVHGCWEWRNGKVIIIELPSDPHEICISSISRELMHRCGSVIQTDAEIYGLGSIRTRVGGSGKEADASFSPEKPDVTSPNGRDGNNKPWPNIVIEVAYSETVQHVMDKVQNYWLHPNRAHDVIVVKINPVPRGQVPMRMRAWHFCVSDGRLPNGTVPARNMFEFGTQDEFGNALNIQQGARIISIQLDCLYHDLLPNIQIPRKTLPDPIELDFFFVQRAIFRMTKFYSSLCILPTDGTHLANEP
;
A
#
# COMPACT_ATOMS: atom_id res chain seq x y z
N MET A 1 -36.09 -40.15 15.89
CA MET A 1 -34.72 -40.24 16.43
C MET A 1 -33.89 -39.17 15.75
N ALA A 2 -33.34 -38.28 16.58
CA ALA A 2 -32.15 -37.44 16.42
C ALA A 2 -31.89 -36.65 15.11
N THR A 3 -31.97 -35.33 15.30
CA THR A 3 -31.33 -34.20 14.62
C THR A 3 -29.79 -34.20 14.64
N LEU A 4 -29.21 -33.23 13.88
CA LEU A 4 -27.89 -32.55 13.99
C LEU A 4 -26.84 -32.95 12.93
N TYR A 5 -25.99 -32.09 12.34
CA TYR A 5 -25.68 -30.65 12.47
C TYR A 5 -24.97 -30.18 11.15
N ASN A 6 -25.03 -28.87 10.88
CA ASN A 6 -24.22 -28.15 9.89
C ASN A 6 -22.72 -28.18 10.22
N ASP A 7 -21.86 -28.15 9.19
CA ASP A 7 -20.51 -27.54 9.25
C ASP A 7 -20.19 -26.88 7.89
N TYR A 8 -20.24 -25.55 7.87
CA TYR A 8 -19.61 -24.68 6.89
C TYR A 8 -19.04 -23.48 7.66
N ASP A 9 -17.75 -23.57 7.97
CA ASP A 9 -16.82 -22.53 8.45
C ASP A 9 -15.46 -23.28 8.48
N THR A 10 -14.28 -22.79 8.09
CA THR A 10 -13.68 -21.49 7.81
C THR A 10 -12.32 -21.85 7.21
N ASP A 11 -11.87 -21.22 6.12
CA ASP A 11 -10.43 -21.14 5.81
C ASP A 11 -10.13 -19.73 5.29
N LEU A 12 -10.01 -18.83 6.26
CA LEU A 12 -9.54 -17.46 6.11
C LEU A 12 -8.33 -17.34 7.04
N ASP A 13 -7.24 -18.03 6.67
CA ASP A 13 -5.96 -17.93 7.36
C ASP A 13 -5.31 -16.57 7.02
N SER A 14 -5.29 -15.63 7.96
CA SER A 14 -4.24 -15.48 8.98
C SER A 14 -3.06 -14.62 8.48
N TYR A 15 -3.27 -13.31 8.36
CA TYR A 15 -2.18 -12.34 8.45
C TYR A 15 -1.79 -12.19 9.93
N SER A 16 -0.72 -12.88 10.33
CA SER A 16 -0.14 -12.68 11.66
C SER A 16 0.68 -11.38 11.66
N SER A 17 0.13 -10.33 12.25
CA SER A 17 0.86 -9.10 12.57
C SER A 17 1.79 -9.38 13.76
N VAL A 18 3.10 -9.32 13.53
CA VAL A 18 4.11 -9.41 14.60
C VAL A 18 4.00 -8.16 15.48
N SER A 19 3.38 -8.30 16.65
CA SER A 19 3.34 -7.25 17.67
C SER A 19 4.71 -7.10 18.33
N GLY A 20 5.52 -6.16 17.82
CA GLY A 20 6.73 -5.71 18.50
C GLY A 20 6.37 -4.96 19.79
N LYS A 21 6.61 -5.59 20.95
CA LYS A 21 6.57 -4.91 22.26
C LYS A 21 7.70 -3.87 22.32
N CYS A 22 7.38 -2.60 22.59
CA CYS A 22 8.40 -1.64 23.02
C CYS A 22 7.87 -0.67 24.06
N SER A 23 8.75 -0.41 25.02
CA SER A 23 8.53 0.17 26.34
C SER A 23 8.24 1.67 26.31
N THR A 24 7.35 2.10 27.18
CA THR A 24 7.01 3.52 27.42
C THR A 24 8.17 4.26 28.11
N SER A 25 8.66 5.32 27.46
CA SER A 25 9.34 6.43 28.13
C SER A 25 8.63 7.72 27.73
N ALA A 26 7.91 8.31 28.70
CA ALA A 26 7.23 9.58 28.56
C ALA A 26 8.24 10.72 28.63
N SER A 27 8.17 11.64 27.65
CA SER A 27 8.77 12.97 27.76
C SER A 27 7.79 14.00 27.24
N SER A 28 7.32 14.83 28.16
CA SER A 28 6.48 16.00 27.92
C SER A 28 7.17 17.00 26.99
N ALA A 29 6.44 17.52 26.00
CA ALA A 29 6.87 18.72 25.28
C ALA A 29 5.67 19.63 25.01
N THR A 30 5.84 20.85 25.51
CA THR A 30 4.93 21.97 25.61
C THR A 30 4.60 22.59 24.25
N THR A 31 3.36 23.08 24.13
CA THR A 31 2.82 23.89 23.05
C THR A 31 3.70 25.11 22.71
N ALA A 32 3.95 25.35 21.42
CA ALA A 32 4.39 26.65 20.92
C ALA A 32 3.77 26.93 19.54
N THR A 33 2.92 27.95 19.51
CA THR A 33 2.27 28.55 18.33
C THR A 33 3.20 29.60 17.72
N GLN A 34 3.56 29.51 16.43
CA GLN A 34 4.13 30.62 15.63
C GLN A 34 3.79 30.33 14.15
N SER A 35 2.79 30.99 13.54
CA SER A 35 2.87 32.27 12.79
C SER A 35 3.88 32.24 11.64
N GLU A 36 3.35 32.13 10.42
CA GLU A 36 4.06 32.28 9.15
C GLU A 36 4.32 33.77 8.87
N ASP A 37 5.56 34.13 8.53
CA ASP A 37 5.88 35.18 7.55
C ASP A 37 7.35 35.09 7.12
N GLU A 38 7.60 35.61 5.91
CA GLU A 38 8.60 35.19 4.93
C GLU A 38 10.08 35.61 5.15
N ASN A 39 10.94 34.87 4.45
CA ASN A 39 12.17 35.31 3.77
C ASN A 39 13.44 35.61 4.61
N ALA A 40 14.24 34.56 4.85
CA ALA A 40 15.71 34.63 4.76
C ALA A 40 16.27 33.22 4.52
N SER A 41 17.10 33.07 3.48
CA SER A 41 17.83 31.85 3.18
C SER A 41 18.83 31.52 4.28
N VAL A 42 18.39 30.79 5.30
CA VAL A 42 19.27 30.07 6.21
C VAL A 42 19.27 28.62 5.76
N SER A 43 20.37 28.20 5.12
CA SER A 43 20.64 26.80 4.88
C SER A 43 20.58 26.05 6.21
N LYS A 44 19.44 25.38 6.49
CA LYS A 44 19.36 24.43 7.60
C LYS A 44 20.53 23.45 7.43
N PRO A 45 21.35 23.21 8.47
CA PRO A 45 22.45 22.27 8.36
C PRO A 45 21.89 20.92 7.92
N LEU A 46 22.45 20.33 6.86
CA LEU A 46 22.24 18.91 6.58
C LEU A 46 22.76 18.17 7.81
N VAL A 47 21.86 17.66 8.67
CA VAL A 47 22.25 16.83 9.79
C VAL A 47 22.97 15.63 9.20
N ARG A 48 24.29 15.59 9.39
CA ARG A 48 25.13 14.49 8.90
C ARG A 48 24.72 13.26 9.71
N MET A 49 24.00 12.34 9.07
CA MET A 49 23.56 11.09 9.69
C MET A 49 24.76 10.37 10.31
N SER A 50 24.68 10.06 11.60
CA SER A 50 25.75 9.35 12.29
C SER A 50 25.93 7.95 11.73
N ASP A 51 27.15 7.43 11.77
CA ASP A 51 27.42 6.05 11.33
C ASP A 51 26.70 5.02 12.21
N GLU A 52 26.39 5.40 13.45
CA GLU A 52 25.55 4.61 14.35
C GLU A 52 24.11 4.47 13.81
N LEU A 53 23.51 5.55 13.29
CA LEU A 53 22.17 5.49 12.72
C LEU A 53 22.12 4.58 11.49
N LYS A 54 23.12 4.69 10.60
CA LYS A 54 23.25 3.80 9.43
C LYS A 54 23.34 2.34 9.85
N LYS A 55 24.10 2.05 10.90
CA LYS A 55 24.23 0.69 11.46
C LYS A 55 22.88 0.14 11.88
N PHE A 56 22.07 0.91 12.62
CA PHE A 56 20.75 0.45 13.04
C PHE A 56 19.78 0.27 11.87
N ARG A 57 19.79 1.17 10.89
CA ARG A 57 18.95 1.02 9.68
C ARG A 57 19.34 -0.22 8.89
N ARG A 58 20.64 -0.52 8.80
CA ARG A 58 21.15 -1.66 8.05
C ARG A 58 20.71 -3.02 8.61
N LEU A 59 20.38 -3.09 9.90
CA LEU A 59 19.84 -4.31 10.52
C LEU A 59 18.54 -4.78 9.86
N TRP A 60 17.78 -3.89 9.21
CA TRP A 60 16.59 -4.31 8.47
C TRP A 60 16.96 -5.17 7.26
N TRP A 61 18.01 -4.81 6.53
CA TRP A 61 18.53 -5.64 5.43
C TRP A 61 19.25 -6.89 5.92
N ASP A 62 20.05 -6.77 6.99
CA ASP A 62 20.91 -7.87 7.44
C ASP A 62 20.12 -8.95 8.21
N GLN A 63 19.08 -8.56 8.94
CA GLN A 63 18.40 -9.41 9.93
C GLN A 63 16.86 -9.32 9.88
N GLY A 64 16.28 -8.52 8.98
CA GLY A 64 14.84 -8.27 8.98
C GLY A 64 14.39 -7.41 10.16
N ASN A 65 15.31 -6.80 10.91
CA ASN A 65 15.00 -6.10 12.15
C ASN A 65 14.83 -4.58 11.94
N LEU A 66 13.60 -4.10 12.07
CA LEU A 66 13.26 -2.67 12.07
C LEU A 66 13.61 -2.05 13.45
N HIS A 67 14.89 -1.76 13.66
CA HIS A 67 15.42 -1.42 14.98
C HIS A 67 14.93 -0.04 15.51
N PRO A 68 14.50 0.09 16.78
CA PRO A 68 13.92 1.35 17.31
C PRO A 68 14.92 2.53 17.37
N LYS A 69 16.22 2.25 17.52
CA LYS A 69 17.28 3.28 17.48
C LYS A 69 17.62 3.79 16.07
N ALA A 70 16.93 3.32 15.03
CA ALA A 70 17.18 3.72 13.65
C ALA A 70 16.46 5.03 13.24
N ASP A 71 15.73 5.65 14.19
CA ASP A 71 15.03 6.93 14.01
C ASP A 71 14.16 6.93 12.74
N TRP A 72 13.28 5.94 12.67
CA TRP A 72 12.39 5.74 11.52
C TRP A 72 11.36 6.85 11.41
N ASP A 73 10.93 7.45 12.51
CA ASP A 73 9.95 8.55 12.50
C ASP A 73 10.48 9.81 11.79
N ASN A 74 11.81 9.98 11.72
CA ASN A 74 12.47 11.11 11.04
C ASN A 74 13.19 10.70 9.74
N VAL A 75 12.98 9.48 9.25
CA VAL A 75 13.58 9.06 7.97
C VAL A 75 12.94 9.84 6.81
N LYS A 76 13.77 10.25 5.85
CA LYS A 76 13.28 10.72 4.56
C LYS A 76 13.30 9.56 3.59
N LEU A 77 12.12 9.20 3.06
CA LEU A 77 11.98 8.19 2.03
C LEU A 77 11.91 8.84 0.64
N PRO A 78 12.40 8.16 -0.42
CA PRO A 78 13.07 6.85 -0.39
C PRO A 78 14.45 6.87 0.31
N TYR A 79 14.83 5.78 0.99
CA TYR A 79 16.11 5.66 1.70
C TYR A 79 16.96 4.50 1.17
N LEU A 80 18.21 4.76 0.80
CA LEU A 80 19.15 3.73 0.36
C LEU A 80 19.58 2.82 1.53
N LEU A 81 19.11 1.57 1.50
CA LEU A 81 19.37 0.59 2.54
C LEU A 81 20.60 -0.28 2.22
N ALA A 82 20.75 -0.71 0.97
CA ALA A 82 21.87 -1.52 0.52
C ALA A 82 22.29 -1.29 -0.93
N GLU A 83 23.54 -1.64 -1.25
CA GLU A 83 24.14 -1.55 -2.58
C GLU A 83 24.91 -2.84 -2.90
N SER A 84 25.22 -3.03 -4.18
CA SER A 84 25.87 -4.23 -4.72
C SER A 84 25.10 -5.52 -4.47
N ILE A 85 23.77 -5.45 -4.48
CA ILE A 85 22.84 -6.56 -4.23
C ILE A 85 22.29 -7.08 -5.56
N THR A 86 22.47 -8.37 -5.84
CA THR A 86 21.82 -8.99 -7.01
C THR A 86 20.31 -9.02 -6.83
N PHE A 87 19.56 -9.07 -7.92
CA PHE A 87 18.09 -9.14 -7.83
C PHE A 87 17.64 -10.40 -7.08
N GLU A 88 18.32 -11.52 -7.31
CA GLU A 88 18.00 -12.81 -6.72
C GLU A 88 18.23 -12.81 -5.20
N GLU A 89 19.26 -12.11 -4.71
CA GLU A 89 19.47 -11.92 -3.27
C GLU A 89 18.43 -10.97 -2.66
N TYR A 90 18.02 -9.94 -3.41
CA TYR A 90 16.92 -9.07 -3.01
C TYR A 90 15.61 -9.85 -2.83
N GLU A 91 15.21 -10.66 -3.80
CA GLU A 91 13.99 -11.48 -3.72
C GLU A 91 14.04 -12.44 -2.55
N ARG A 92 15.14 -13.21 -2.45
CA ARG A 92 15.32 -14.19 -1.38
C ARG A 92 15.20 -13.56 0.01
N ARG A 93 15.75 -12.35 0.21
CA ARG A 93 15.63 -11.64 1.50
C ARG A 93 14.26 -11.03 1.72
N GLY A 94 13.64 -10.49 0.67
CA GLY A 94 12.28 -9.98 0.71
C GLY A 94 11.30 -11.02 1.25
N ASP A 95 11.37 -12.25 0.70
CA ASP A 95 10.59 -13.40 1.16
C ASP A 95 10.96 -13.82 2.58
N MET A 96 12.26 -13.97 2.86
CA MET A 96 12.75 -14.44 4.16
C MET A 96 12.33 -13.53 5.32
N PHE A 97 12.23 -12.22 5.09
CA PHE A 97 11.85 -11.26 6.13
C PHE A 97 10.41 -10.76 6.04
N ASN A 98 9.65 -11.20 5.04
CA ASN A 98 8.27 -10.78 4.81
C ASN A 98 8.11 -9.25 4.78
N VAL A 99 8.94 -8.58 3.98
CA VAL A 99 9.00 -7.10 3.87
C VAL A 99 8.37 -6.57 2.58
N HIS A 100 7.34 -7.27 2.10
CA HIS A 100 6.65 -6.93 0.87
C HIS A 100 6.11 -5.49 0.88
N GLY A 101 6.21 -4.79 -0.26
CA GLY A 101 5.79 -3.38 -0.40
C GLY A 101 6.69 -2.34 0.29
N CYS A 102 7.60 -2.76 1.18
CA CYS A 102 8.47 -1.82 1.90
C CYS A 102 9.73 -1.45 1.11
N TRP A 103 10.24 -2.37 0.29
CA TRP A 103 11.50 -2.24 -0.43
C TRP A 103 11.32 -2.20 -1.94
N GLU A 104 12.26 -1.53 -2.61
CA GLU A 104 12.44 -1.62 -4.05
C GLU A 104 13.87 -2.01 -4.40
N TRP A 105 14.02 -2.69 -5.53
CA TRP A 105 15.32 -2.97 -6.13
C TRP A 105 15.53 -2.18 -7.41
N ARG A 106 16.68 -1.49 -7.50
CA ARG A 106 17.08 -0.75 -8.69
C ARG A 106 18.58 -0.80 -8.88
N ASN A 107 19.03 -1.44 -9.97
CA ASN A 107 20.42 -1.45 -10.42
C ASN A 107 21.42 -1.79 -9.30
N GLY A 108 21.15 -2.87 -8.57
CA GLY A 108 22.02 -3.32 -7.49
C GLY A 108 21.76 -2.65 -6.14
N LYS A 109 20.78 -1.75 -6.04
CA LYS A 109 20.44 -1.01 -4.82
C LYS A 109 19.11 -1.50 -4.24
N VAL A 110 19.06 -1.62 -2.93
CA VAL A 110 17.83 -1.85 -2.16
C VAL A 110 17.46 -0.54 -1.47
N ILE A 111 16.24 -0.10 -1.73
CA ILE A 111 15.73 1.20 -1.31
C ILE A 111 14.48 0.95 -0.46
N ILE A 112 14.41 1.54 0.73
CA ILE A 112 13.18 1.60 1.52
C ILE A 112 12.30 2.68 0.91
N ILE A 113 11.08 2.33 0.54
CA ILE A 113 10.08 3.25 -0.02
C ILE A 113 8.92 3.51 0.93
N GLU A 114 8.64 2.55 1.81
CA GLU A 114 7.49 2.56 2.72
C GLU A 114 7.89 1.92 4.06
N LEU A 115 7.17 2.29 5.13
CA LEU A 115 7.29 1.72 6.46
C LEU A 115 5.99 0.99 6.80
N PRO A 116 6.05 -0.17 7.47
CA PRO A 116 4.85 -0.90 7.87
C PRO A 116 3.91 -0.02 8.70
N SER A 117 2.62 0.02 8.34
CA SER A 117 1.60 0.76 9.09
C SER A 117 0.20 0.16 8.94
N ASP A 118 -0.59 0.17 10.01
CA ASP A 118 -1.95 -0.39 9.96
C ASP A 118 -2.87 0.34 8.96
N PRO A 119 -2.88 1.69 8.88
CA PRO A 119 -3.73 2.39 7.91
C PRO A 119 -3.44 2.01 6.46
N HIS A 120 -2.17 1.72 6.15
CA HIS A 120 -1.74 1.22 4.84
C HIS A 120 -2.41 -0.13 4.52
N GLU A 121 -2.20 -1.13 5.38
CA GLU A 121 -2.75 -2.48 5.20
C GLU A 121 -4.27 -2.51 5.15
N ILE A 122 -4.93 -1.72 6.02
CA ILE A 122 -6.39 -1.61 6.04
C ILE A 122 -6.90 -0.99 4.74
N CYS A 123 -6.20 0.01 4.20
CA CYS A 123 -6.58 0.65 2.94
C CYS A 123 -6.51 -0.35 1.78
N ILE A 124 -5.39 -1.07 1.66
CA ILE A 124 -5.16 -2.08 0.61
C ILE A 124 -6.25 -3.15 0.68
N SER A 125 -6.44 -3.71 1.87
CA SER A 125 -7.44 -4.75 2.12
C SER A 125 -8.86 -4.29 1.79
N SER A 126 -9.18 -3.03 2.09
CA SER A 126 -10.51 -2.47 1.84
C SER A 126 -10.76 -2.27 0.35
N ILE A 127 -9.82 -1.71 -0.40
CA ILE A 127 -9.97 -1.53 -1.85
C ILE A 127 -10.07 -2.90 -2.54
N SER A 128 -9.20 -3.83 -2.13
CA SER A 128 -9.17 -5.20 -2.66
C SER A 128 -10.49 -5.92 -2.42
N ARG A 129 -11.06 -5.81 -1.20
CA ARG A 129 -12.36 -6.39 -0.86
C ARG A 129 -13.49 -5.80 -1.69
N GLU A 130 -13.52 -4.48 -1.89
CA GLU A 130 -14.55 -3.84 -2.73
C GLU A 130 -14.44 -4.34 -4.19
N LEU A 131 -13.24 -4.39 -4.76
CA LEU A 131 -13.02 -4.89 -6.12
C LEU A 131 -13.47 -6.35 -6.28
N MET A 132 -13.01 -7.24 -5.41
CA MET A 132 -13.38 -8.66 -5.46
C MET A 132 -14.87 -8.88 -5.24
N HIS A 133 -15.50 -8.08 -4.37
CA HIS A 133 -16.95 -8.12 -4.17
C HIS A 133 -17.71 -7.76 -5.45
N ARG A 134 -17.26 -6.71 -6.17
CA ARG A 134 -17.86 -6.31 -7.45
C ARG A 134 -17.65 -7.34 -8.56
N CYS A 135 -16.55 -8.07 -8.52
CA CYS A 135 -16.26 -9.17 -9.45
C CYS A 135 -16.84 -10.53 -9.00
N GLY A 136 -17.61 -10.58 -7.91
CA GLY A 136 -18.02 -11.85 -7.30
C GLY A 136 -18.85 -12.76 -8.19
N SER A 137 -19.58 -12.21 -9.17
CA SER A 137 -20.40 -12.99 -10.10
C SER A 137 -19.62 -13.74 -11.18
N VAL A 138 -18.31 -13.53 -11.29
CA VAL A 138 -17.44 -14.23 -12.26
C VAL A 138 -16.41 -15.15 -11.58
N ILE A 139 -16.50 -15.31 -10.26
CA ILE A 139 -15.70 -16.29 -9.52
C ILE A 139 -15.98 -17.70 -10.06
N GLN A 140 -14.94 -18.52 -10.23
CA GLN A 140 -15.01 -19.88 -10.79
C GLN A 140 -15.51 -19.94 -12.24
N THR A 141 -15.33 -18.86 -13.00
CA THR A 141 -15.57 -18.82 -14.45
C THR A 141 -14.27 -18.58 -15.21
N ASP A 142 -14.29 -18.76 -16.53
CA ASP A 142 -13.16 -18.42 -17.41
C ASP A 142 -12.83 -16.91 -17.39
N ALA A 143 -13.81 -16.06 -17.05
CA ALA A 143 -13.63 -14.63 -16.88
C ALA A 143 -13.29 -14.19 -15.45
N GLU A 144 -12.85 -15.10 -14.57
CA GLU A 144 -12.48 -14.77 -13.19
C GLU A 144 -11.35 -13.73 -13.12
N ILE A 145 -11.45 -12.83 -12.14
CA ILE A 145 -10.39 -11.88 -11.80
C ILE A 145 -9.65 -12.42 -10.57
N TYR A 146 -8.36 -12.68 -10.74
CA TYR A 146 -7.50 -13.15 -9.67
C TYR A 146 -6.87 -11.99 -8.91
N GLY A 147 -6.97 -12.02 -7.58
CA GLY A 147 -6.14 -11.21 -6.69
C GLY A 147 -4.75 -11.83 -6.59
N LEU A 148 -3.74 -11.09 -7.06
CA LEU A 148 -2.35 -11.55 -7.09
C LEU A 148 -1.54 -11.07 -5.88
N GLY A 149 -2.16 -10.29 -4.99
CA GLY A 149 -1.52 -9.68 -3.84
C GLY A 149 -0.37 -8.75 -4.24
N SER A 150 0.65 -8.69 -3.39
CA SER A 150 1.85 -7.90 -3.58
C SER A 150 2.81 -8.58 -4.57
N ILE A 151 2.43 -8.64 -5.84
CA ILE A 151 3.22 -9.34 -6.83
C ILE A 151 4.47 -8.55 -7.21
N ARG A 152 5.62 -9.24 -7.19
CA ARG A 152 6.87 -8.66 -7.70
C ARG A 152 6.87 -8.67 -9.22
N THR A 153 7.47 -7.64 -9.80
CA THR A 153 7.62 -7.49 -11.23
C THR A 153 9.05 -7.09 -11.55
N ARG A 154 9.52 -7.44 -12.75
CA ARG A 154 10.91 -7.17 -13.16
C ARG A 154 10.95 -6.66 -14.59
N VAL A 155 11.73 -5.61 -14.81
CA VAL A 155 12.08 -5.11 -16.15
C VAL A 155 13.31 -4.22 -16.08
N GLY A 156 14.26 -4.40 -17.02
CA GLY A 156 15.34 -3.45 -17.27
C GLY A 156 16.18 -3.02 -16.06
N GLY A 157 16.53 -3.96 -15.17
CA GLY A 157 17.32 -3.64 -13.97
C GLY A 157 16.54 -2.96 -12.84
N SER A 158 15.20 -3.01 -12.89
CA SER A 158 14.32 -2.56 -11.81
C SER A 158 13.30 -3.63 -11.46
N GLY A 159 13.14 -3.85 -10.16
CA GLY A 159 12.12 -4.70 -9.59
C GLY A 159 11.23 -3.89 -8.67
N LYS A 160 9.91 -3.97 -8.89
CA LYS A 160 8.91 -3.33 -8.04
C LYS A 160 7.83 -4.32 -7.65
N GLU A 161 7.25 -4.05 -6.50
CA GLU A 161 6.17 -4.83 -5.94
C GLU A 161 4.97 -3.90 -5.79
N ALA A 162 3.82 -4.32 -6.30
CA ALA A 162 2.58 -3.60 -6.04
C ALA A 162 2.14 -3.85 -4.59
N ASP A 163 1.34 -2.97 -4.01
CA ASP A 163 0.73 -3.26 -2.71
C ASP A 163 -0.39 -4.30 -2.84
N ALA A 164 -1.19 -4.16 -3.90
CA ALA A 164 -2.09 -5.20 -4.38
C ALA A 164 -2.23 -5.13 -5.91
N SER A 165 -2.57 -6.26 -6.52
CA SER A 165 -2.71 -6.33 -7.96
C SER A 165 -3.73 -7.39 -8.41
N PHE A 166 -4.32 -7.16 -9.58
CA PHE A 166 -5.41 -7.99 -10.10
C PHE A 166 -5.28 -8.21 -11.60
N SER A 167 -5.68 -9.39 -12.05
CA SER A 167 -5.65 -9.75 -13.47
C SER A 167 -6.65 -10.85 -13.76
N PRO A 168 -7.28 -10.86 -14.95
CA PRO A 168 -7.83 -12.10 -15.50
C PRO A 168 -6.69 -13.05 -15.88
N GLU A 169 -7.05 -14.24 -16.37
CA GLU A 169 -6.12 -15.08 -17.12
C GLU A 169 -5.73 -14.41 -18.45
N LYS A 170 -4.44 -14.46 -18.79
CA LYS A 170 -3.85 -13.78 -19.94
C LYS A 170 -2.77 -14.66 -20.59
N PRO A 171 -2.46 -14.46 -21.89
CA PRO A 171 -1.32 -15.11 -22.51
C PRO A 171 -0.01 -14.79 -21.78
N ASP A 172 0.93 -15.75 -21.81
CA ASP A 172 2.28 -15.53 -21.31
C ASP A 172 3.00 -14.42 -22.12
N VAL A 173 3.89 -13.66 -21.46
CA VAL A 173 4.72 -12.60 -22.07
C VAL A 173 6.15 -13.09 -22.31
N THR A 174 6.92 -12.35 -23.12
CA THR A 174 8.33 -12.68 -23.37
C THR A 174 9.23 -12.35 -22.18
N SER A 175 10.03 -13.32 -21.76
CA SER A 175 11.06 -13.16 -20.72
C SER A 175 12.11 -12.09 -21.10
N PRO A 176 12.63 -11.32 -20.12
CA PRO A 176 12.41 -11.40 -18.66
C PRO A 176 11.36 -10.40 -18.15
N ASN A 177 10.29 -10.18 -18.91
CA ASN A 177 9.27 -9.19 -18.56
C ASN A 177 8.12 -9.83 -17.78
N GLY A 178 7.41 -9.03 -16.99
CA GLY A 178 6.20 -9.44 -16.30
C GLY A 178 6.41 -9.67 -14.81
N ARG A 179 5.54 -10.52 -14.23
CA ARG A 179 5.35 -10.66 -12.78
C ARG A 179 6.15 -11.76 -12.09
N ASP A 180 7.04 -12.41 -12.82
CA ASP A 180 7.96 -13.43 -12.27
C ASP A 180 9.35 -13.39 -12.90
N GLY A 181 9.63 -12.39 -13.75
CA GLY A 181 10.86 -12.31 -14.55
C GLY A 181 11.02 -13.45 -15.56
N ASN A 182 10.04 -14.35 -15.69
CA ASN A 182 10.01 -15.40 -16.70
C ASN A 182 9.00 -15.02 -17.77
N ASN A 183 7.79 -15.55 -17.71
CA ASN A 183 6.80 -15.36 -18.76
C ASN A 183 5.42 -15.00 -18.23
N LYS A 184 5.27 -14.77 -16.92
CA LYS A 184 3.94 -14.45 -16.38
C LYS A 184 3.56 -13.00 -16.69
N PRO A 185 2.36 -12.76 -17.22
CA PRO A 185 1.95 -11.44 -17.70
C PRO A 185 1.88 -10.42 -16.56
N TRP A 186 2.02 -9.15 -16.92
CA TRP A 186 1.77 -8.04 -15.99
C TRP A 186 0.32 -8.08 -15.48
N PRO A 187 0.08 -7.67 -14.22
CA PRO A 187 -1.28 -7.44 -13.74
C PRO A 187 -1.96 -6.33 -14.55
N ASN A 188 -3.29 -6.35 -14.62
CA ASN A 188 -4.05 -5.29 -15.29
C ASN A 188 -4.30 -4.11 -14.36
N ILE A 189 -4.61 -4.40 -13.10
CA ILE A 189 -4.81 -3.40 -12.05
C ILE A 189 -3.64 -3.48 -11.07
N VAL A 190 -3.10 -2.32 -10.72
CA VAL A 190 -2.16 -2.13 -9.61
C VAL A 190 -2.77 -1.14 -8.62
N ILE A 191 -2.66 -1.47 -7.34
CA ILE A 191 -2.98 -0.59 -6.21
C ILE A 191 -1.65 -0.22 -5.54
N GLU A 192 -1.49 1.07 -5.28
CA GLU A 192 -0.36 1.65 -4.56
C GLU A 192 -0.90 2.52 -3.43
N VAL A 193 -0.47 2.29 -2.20
CA VAL A 193 -0.86 3.07 -1.02
C VAL A 193 0.40 3.68 -0.44
N ALA A 194 0.57 4.98 -0.62
CA ALA A 194 1.66 5.73 -0.01
C ALA A 194 1.24 6.19 1.40
N TYR A 195 1.78 5.59 2.45
CA TYR A 195 1.69 6.11 3.83
C TYR A 195 2.89 6.99 4.14
N SER A 196 4.08 6.41 4.28
CA SER A 196 5.34 7.14 4.45
C SER A 196 6.04 7.47 3.13
N GLU A 197 5.69 6.78 2.04
CA GLU A 197 6.17 7.12 0.69
C GLU A 197 5.73 8.54 0.27
N THR A 198 6.60 9.26 -0.44
CA THR A 198 6.27 10.60 -0.96
C THR A 198 5.36 10.51 -2.18
N VAL A 199 4.49 11.52 -2.37
CA VAL A 199 3.63 11.60 -3.56
C VAL A 199 4.47 11.64 -4.85
N GLN A 200 5.60 12.34 -4.85
CA GLN A 200 6.47 12.40 -6.02
C GLN A 200 6.99 11.00 -6.41
N HIS A 201 7.49 10.23 -5.44
CA HIS A 201 8.04 8.91 -5.71
C HIS A 201 6.98 7.94 -6.24
N VAL A 202 5.79 7.89 -5.63
CA VAL A 202 4.72 6.99 -6.08
C VAL A 202 4.22 7.39 -7.47
N MET A 203 4.09 8.69 -7.77
CA MET A 203 3.68 9.16 -9.09
C MET A 203 4.73 8.87 -10.16
N ASP A 204 6.02 9.03 -9.84
CA ASP A 204 7.11 8.64 -10.75
C ASP A 204 7.10 7.13 -11.01
N LYS A 205 6.81 6.32 -9.99
CA LYS A 205 6.62 4.87 -10.10
C LYS A 205 5.42 4.54 -11.00
N VAL A 206 4.27 5.18 -10.81
CA VAL A 206 3.08 4.99 -11.67
C VAL A 206 3.39 5.31 -13.13
N GLN A 207 3.96 6.48 -13.42
CA GLN A 207 4.12 6.94 -14.80
C GLN A 207 5.26 6.24 -15.53
N ASN A 208 6.38 6.01 -14.87
CA ASN A 208 7.59 5.51 -15.51
C ASN A 208 7.77 3.98 -15.38
N TYR A 209 7.02 3.34 -14.47
CA TYR A 209 7.09 1.90 -14.27
C TYR A 209 5.77 1.20 -14.58
N TRP A 210 4.71 1.46 -13.83
CA TRP A 210 3.47 0.66 -13.95
C TRP A 210 2.74 0.91 -15.27
N LEU A 211 2.55 2.17 -15.62
CA LEU A 211 1.86 2.60 -16.84
C LEU A 211 2.81 2.76 -18.01
N HIS A 212 3.99 2.11 -18.02
CA HIS A 212 4.79 2.05 -19.25
C HIS A 212 4.11 1.12 -20.27
N PRO A 213 4.24 1.33 -21.59
CA PRO A 213 3.61 0.45 -22.58
C PRO A 213 3.83 -1.05 -22.33
N ASN A 214 2.78 -1.85 -22.55
CA ASN A 214 2.72 -3.32 -22.40
C ASN A 214 2.91 -3.82 -20.96
N ARG A 215 2.44 -3.06 -19.96
CA ARG A 215 2.50 -3.41 -18.54
C ARG A 215 1.12 -3.36 -17.88
N ALA A 216 1.00 -2.70 -16.73
CA ALA A 216 -0.30 -2.49 -16.10
C ALA A 216 -1.14 -1.51 -16.93
N HIS A 217 -2.45 -1.71 -16.90
CA HIS A 217 -3.38 -0.94 -17.72
C HIS A 217 -4.17 0.08 -16.88
N ASP A 218 -4.35 -0.21 -15.60
CA ASP A 218 -5.09 0.62 -14.65
C ASP A 218 -4.31 0.68 -13.32
N VAL A 219 -4.19 1.88 -12.74
CA VAL A 219 -3.49 2.10 -11.47
C VAL A 219 -4.32 2.98 -10.56
N ILE A 220 -4.51 2.51 -9.33
CA ILE A 220 -5.12 3.26 -8.23
C ILE A 220 -4.03 3.62 -7.25
N VAL A 221 -3.86 4.92 -6.98
CA VAL A 221 -2.93 5.42 -5.96
C VAL A 221 -3.72 6.01 -4.82
N VAL A 222 -3.37 5.66 -3.58
CA VAL A 222 -3.88 6.32 -2.38
C VAL A 222 -2.72 6.96 -1.63
N LYS A 223 -2.82 8.26 -1.34
CA LYS A 223 -1.94 8.92 -0.36
C LYS A 223 -2.69 9.06 0.95
N ILE A 224 -2.15 8.45 2.00
CA ILE A 224 -2.57 8.67 3.38
C ILE A 224 -1.55 9.60 4.03
N ASN A 225 -2.01 10.66 4.70
CA ASN A 225 -1.10 11.50 5.46
C ASN A 225 -0.65 10.76 6.72
N PRO A 226 0.66 10.59 6.96
CA PRO A 226 1.16 9.95 8.16
C PRO A 226 0.64 10.62 9.41
N VAL A 227 0.28 9.80 10.39
CA VAL A 227 -0.03 10.21 11.75
C VAL A 227 0.78 9.37 12.74
N PRO A 228 1.01 9.88 13.96
CA PRO A 228 1.60 9.08 15.02
C PRO A 228 0.84 7.77 15.24
N ARG A 229 1.55 6.75 15.71
CA ARG A 229 0.96 5.43 15.98
C ARG A 229 -0.28 5.54 16.88
N GLY A 230 -1.35 4.86 16.49
CA GLY A 230 -2.63 4.86 17.21
C GLY A 230 -3.54 6.04 16.90
N GLN A 231 -3.12 7.00 16.07
CA GLN A 231 -3.99 8.07 15.59
C GLN A 231 -4.62 7.72 14.25
N VAL A 232 -5.76 8.36 13.96
CA VAL A 232 -6.50 8.17 12.70
C VAL A 232 -6.06 9.22 11.68
N PRO A 233 -5.68 8.83 10.45
CA PRO A 233 -5.34 9.79 9.41
C PRO A 233 -6.58 10.59 8.97
N MET A 234 -6.54 11.92 9.08
CA MET A 234 -7.68 12.78 8.74
C MET A 234 -7.73 13.18 7.27
N ARG A 235 -6.60 13.18 6.57
CA ARG A 235 -6.49 13.57 5.17
C ARG A 235 -5.96 12.43 4.33
N MET A 236 -6.72 12.07 3.29
CA MET A 236 -6.42 11.01 2.35
C MET A 236 -6.84 11.43 0.95
N ARG A 237 -6.02 11.08 -0.05
CA ARG A 237 -6.23 11.37 -1.47
C ARG A 237 -6.16 10.11 -2.29
N ALA A 238 -7.01 10.00 -3.30
CA ALA A 238 -6.94 8.94 -4.28
C ALA A 238 -6.74 9.51 -5.69
N TRP A 239 -5.99 8.81 -6.51
CA TRP A 239 -5.85 9.04 -7.94
C TRP A 239 -6.15 7.76 -8.70
N HIS A 240 -6.77 7.90 -9.85
CA HIS A 240 -7.03 6.82 -10.78
C HIS A 240 -6.44 7.14 -12.14
N PHE A 241 -5.73 6.18 -12.73
CA PHE A 241 -5.15 6.27 -14.06
C PHE A 241 -5.55 5.04 -14.87
N CYS A 242 -6.02 5.20 -16.12
CA CYS A 242 -6.09 4.09 -17.07
C CYS A 242 -5.42 4.48 -18.39
N VAL A 243 -4.66 3.56 -18.97
CA VAL A 243 -3.95 3.75 -20.25
C VAL A 243 -4.91 4.09 -21.41
N SER A 244 -6.18 3.66 -21.34
CA SER A 244 -7.22 4.02 -22.32
C SER A 244 -7.49 5.51 -22.43
N ASP A 245 -7.14 6.31 -21.41
CA ASP A 245 -7.30 7.77 -21.47
C ASP A 245 -6.22 8.45 -22.35
N GLY A 246 -5.33 7.64 -22.93
CA GLY A 246 -4.26 8.07 -23.79
C GLY A 246 -3.07 8.63 -23.02
N ARG A 247 -2.10 9.15 -23.77
CA ARG A 247 -0.92 9.81 -23.21
C ARG A 247 -0.89 11.27 -23.62
N LEU A 248 -0.46 12.11 -22.68
CA LEU A 248 -0.11 13.49 -22.95
C LEU A 248 1.17 13.56 -23.83
N PRO A 249 1.48 14.71 -24.44
CA PRO A 249 2.68 14.86 -25.28
C PRO A 249 4.01 14.52 -24.57
N ASN A 250 4.05 14.62 -23.25
CA ASN A 250 5.21 14.25 -22.44
C ASN A 250 5.30 12.72 -22.15
N GLY A 251 4.40 11.91 -22.71
CA GLY A 251 4.35 10.46 -22.53
C GLY A 251 3.62 9.98 -21.26
N THR A 252 3.18 10.87 -20.38
CA THR A 252 2.46 10.52 -19.15
C THR A 252 0.98 10.23 -19.41
N VAL A 253 0.38 9.36 -18.59
CA VAL A 253 -1.06 9.09 -18.58
C VAL A 253 -1.72 10.07 -17.61
N PRO A 254 -2.72 10.88 -18.04
CA PRO A 254 -3.39 11.81 -17.14
C PRO A 254 -4.17 11.05 -16.06
N ALA A 255 -4.33 11.65 -14.88
CA ALA A 255 -5.25 11.12 -13.88
C ALA A 255 -6.68 11.27 -14.40
N ARG A 256 -7.40 10.15 -14.51
CA ARG A 256 -8.84 10.13 -14.83
C ARG A 256 -9.65 10.82 -13.76
N ASN A 257 -9.31 10.53 -12.51
CA ASN A 257 -9.95 11.07 -11.34
C ASN A 257 -8.93 11.34 -10.24
N MET A 258 -9.19 12.36 -9.44
CA MET A 258 -8.47 12.67 -8.22
C MET A 258 -9.43 13.27 -7.22
N PHE A 259 -9.43 12.76 -6.00
CA PHE A 259 -10.28 13.30 -4.94
C PHE A 259 -9.70 13.09 -3.55
N GLU A 260 -10.12 13.97 -2.64
CA GLU A 260 -9.95 13.78 -1.20
C GLU A 260 -11.13 13.02 -0.60
N PHE A 261 -10.81 12.07 0.27
CA PHE A 261 -11.79 11.21 0.96
C PHE A 261 -11.45 11.01 2.45
N GLY A 262 -10.65 11.91 3.03
CA GLY A 262 -10.47 12.02 4.48
C GLY A 262 -11.66 12.69 5.19
N THR A 263 -11.53 12.99 6.48
CA THR A 263 -12.44 13.90 7.19
C THR A 263 -12.11 15.37 6.94
N GLN A 264 -10.93 15.67 6.41
CA GLN A 264 -10.47 17.02 6.13
C GLN A 264 -9.82 17.11 4.74
N ASP A 265 -10.01 18.26 4.10
CA ASP A 265 -9.33 18.63 2.86
C ASP A 265 -7.92 19.20 3.14
N GLU A 266 -7.27 19.68 2.10
CA GLU A 266 -5.93 20.26 2.20
C GLU A 266 -5.83 21.57 2.99
N PHE A 267 -6.94 22.29 3.12
CA PHE A 267 -7.05 23.54 3.86
C PHE A 267 -7.60 23.32 5.28
N GLY A 268 -7.86 22.07 5.67
CA GLY A 268 -8.41 21.69 6.97
C GLY A 268 -9.93 21.80 7.06
N ASN A 269 -10.64 22.06 5.96
CA ASN A 269 -12.11 22.09 5.96
C ASN A 269 -12.66 20.67 6.09
N ALA A 270 -13.78 20.54 6.80
CA ALA A 270 -14.43 19.25 6.99
C ALA A 270 -14.97 18.67 5.67
N LEU A 271 -14.65 17.41 5.41
CA LEU A 271 -15.19 16.60 4.32
C LEU A 271 -16.25 15.64 4.87
N ASN A 272 -17.52 15.91 4.59
CA ASN A 272 -18.64 15.05 4.95
C ASN A 272 -18.97 14.10 3.78
N ILE A 273 -18.07 13.15 3.50
CA ILE A 273 -18.30 12.23 2.38
C ILE A 273 -19.51 11.34 2.65
N GLN A 274 -20.39 11.24 1.65
CA GLN A 274 -21.52 10.31 1.66
C GLN A 274 -21.19 9.11 0.76
N GLN A 275 -21.89 8.01 0.97
CA GLN A 275 -21.83 6.87 0.06
C GLN A 275 -22.16 7.33 -1.37
N GLY A 276 -21.38 6.89 -2.35
CA GLY A 276 -21.48 7.25 -3.76
C GLY A 276 -20.84 8.59 -4.13
N ALA A 277 -20.27 9.35 -3.18
CA ALA A 277 -19.71 10.67 -3.48
C ALA A 277 -18.27 10.63 -4.02
N ARG A 278 -17.55 9.52 -3.81
CA ARG A 278 -16.12 9.37 -4.11
C ARG A 278 -15.88 8.00 -4.76
N ILE A 279 -16.00 7.94 -6.07
CA ILE A 279 -15.99 6.71 -6.84
C ILE A 279 -14.77 6.65 -7.77
N ILE A 280 -14.12 5.50 -7.80
CA ILE A 280 -13.22 5.10 -8.90
C ILE A 280 -13.98 4.12 -9.80
N SER A 281 -13.96 4.39 -11.11
CA SER A 281 -14.69 3.63 -12.12
C SER A 281 -13.71 2.92 -13.06
N ILE A 282 -13.58 1.60 -12.89
CA ILE A 282 -12.69 0.75 -13.68
C ILE A 282 -13.49 0.18 -14.86
N GLN A 283 -13.10 0.54 -16.08
CA GLN A 283 -13.75 0.04 -17.28
C GLN A 283 -13.40 -1.43 -17.49
N LEU A 284 -14.35 -2.24 -17.95
CA LEU A 284 -14.09 -3.66 -18.21
C LEU A 284 -13.01 -3.86 -19.29
N ASP A 285 -12.87 -2.95 -20.26
CA ASP A 285 -11.77 -3.02 -21.24
C ASP A 285 -10.39 -2.78 -20.59
N CYS A 286 -10.30 -1.98 -19.52
CA CYS A 286 -9.06 -1.84 -18.74
C CYS A 286 -8.82 -3.09 -17.88
N LEU A 287 -9.86 -3.58 -17.19
CA LEU A 287 -9.79 -4.75 -16.29
C LEU A 287 -9.45 -6.04 -17.06
N TYR A 288 -10.02 -6.24 -18.24
CA TYR A 288 -9.84 -7.42 -19.10
C TYR A 288 -8.87 -7.19 -20.26
N HIS A 289 -7.99 -6.21 -20.15
CA HIS A 289 -6.94 -5.98 -21.14
C HIS A 289 -6.09 -7.25 -21.38
N ASP A 290 -5.85 -7.58 -22.65
CA ASP A 290 -5.13 -8.80 -23.09
C ASP A 290 -5.68 -10.11 -22.52
N LEU A 291 -7.01 -10.17 -22.29
CA LEU A 291 -7.72 -11.42 -21.97
C LEU A 291 -7.45 -12.50 -23.04
N LEU A 292 -7.43 -13.76 -22.62
CA LEU A 292 -7.31 -14.90 -23.54
C LEU A 292 -8.35 -14.81 -24.68
N PRO A 293 -7.94 -15.01 -25.96
CA PRO A 293 -8.82 -14.75 -27.12
C PRO A 293 -10.12 -15.55 -27.17
N ASN A 294 -10.17 -16.70 -26.50
CA ASN A 294 -11.34 -17.58 -26.43
C ASN A 294 -12.34 -17.20 -25.33
N ILE A 295 -12.03 -16.20 -24.50
CA ILE A 295 -12.85 -15.76 -23.38
C ILE A 295 -13.48 -14.42 -23.73
N GLN A 296 -14.77 -14.28 -23.48
CA GLN A 296 -15.48 -13.01 -23.69
C GLN A 296 -15.47 -12.20 -22.40
N ILE A 297 -15.25 -10.88 -22.53
CA ILE A 297 -15.47 -9.95 -21.43
C ILE A 297 -16.93 -10.12 -20.95
N PRO A 298 -17.18 -10.38 -19.66
CA PRO A 298 -18.48 -10.79 -19.14
C PRO A 298 -19.44 -9.60 -18.93
N ARG A 299 -19.66 -8.81 -19.99
CA ARG A 299 -20.44 -7.56 -19.98
C ARG A 299 -21.92 -7.73 -19.63
N LYS A 300 -22.44 -8.95 -19.69
CA LYS A 300 -23.82 -9.29 -19.30
C LYS A 300 -23.95 -9.57 -17.81
N THR A 301 -22.84 -9.88 -17.14
CA THR A 301 -22.82 -10.33 -15.75
C THR A 301 -22.21 -9.27 -14.85
N LEU A 302 -21.13 -8.61 -15.30
CA LEU A 302 -20.49 -7.51 -14.58
C LEU A 302 -21.00 -6.15 -15.03
N PRO A 303 -21.12 -5.17 -14.12
CA PRO A 303 -21.33 -3.80 -14.51
C PRO A 303 -20.11 -3.27 -15.25
N ASP A 304 -20.33 -2.35 -16.18
CA ASP A 304 -19.29 -1.58 -16.85
C ASP A 304 -19.62 -0.09 -16.73
N PRO A 305 -18.90 0.67 -15.90
CA PRO A 305 -17.69 0.30 -15.14
C PRO A 305 -17.94 -0.50 -13.85
N ILE A 306 -16.87 -1.13 -13.34
CA ILE A 306 -16.77 -1.57 -11.95
C ILE A 306 -16.52 -0.35 -11.06
N GLU A 307 -17.44 -0.09 -10.13
CA GLU A 307 -17.39 1.08 -9.25
C GLU A 307 -16.88 0.72 -7.84
N LEU A 308 -15.80 1.39 -7.44
CA LEU A 308 -15.23 1.31 -6.10
C LEU A 308 -15.58 2.59 -5.33
N ASP A 309 -16.34 2.45 -4.25
CA ASP A 309 -16.76 3.57 -3.42
C ASP A 309 -15.82 3.77 -2.23
N PHE A 310 -15.07 4.87 -2.26
CA PHE A 310 -14.07 5.21 -1.24
C PHE A 310 -14.68 5.62 0.10
N PHE A 311 -16.00 5.76 0.18
CA PHE A 311 -16.70 5.83 1.47
C PHE A 311 -16.42 4.58 2.33
N PHE A 312 -16.44 3.38 1.75
CA PHE A 312 -16.20 2.14 2.51
C PHE A 312 -14.73 1.98 2.91
N VAL A 313 -13.81 2.45 2.07
CA VAL A 313 -12.37 2.48 2.36
C VAL A 313 -12.08 3.40 3.54
N GLN A 314 -12.59 4.64 3.51
CA GLN A 314 -12.48 5.58 4.63
C GLN A 314 -13.01 4.96 5.93
N ARG A 315 -14.21 4.39 5.88
CA ARG A 315 -14.88 3.83 7.06
C ARG A 315 -14.08 2.69 7.68
N ALA A 316 -13.45 1.85 6.86
CA ALA A 316 -12.63 0.74 7.34
C ALA A 316 -11.40 1.25 8.09
N ILE A 317 -10.66 2.21 7.51
CA ILE A 317 -9.49 2.83 8.15
C ILE A 317 -9.90 3.42 9.51
N PHE A 318 -10.99 4.21 9.56
CA PHE A 318 -11.41 4.86 10.80
C PHE A 318 -11.88 3.89 11.89
N ARG A 319 -12.53 2.79 11.51
CA ARG A 319 -13.01 1.79 12.47
C ARG A 319 -11.86 0.99 13.06
N MET A 320 -10.96 0.51 12.22
CA MET A 320 -9.91 -0.39 12.64
C MET A 320 -8.80 0.35 13.40
N THR A 321 -8.43 1.56 12.98
CA THR A 321 -7.43 2.35 13.71
C THR A 321 -7.90 2.78 15.11
N LYS A 322 -9.21 3.05 15.30
CA LYS A 322 -9.79 3.35 16.63
C LYS A 322 -9.87 2.14 17.57
N PHE A 323 -9.98 0.94 17.02
CA PHE A 323 -10.07 -0.28 17.83
C PHE A 323 -8.74 -0.58 18.51
N TYR A 324 -7.63 -0.43 17.79
CA TYR A 324 -6.28 -0.63 18.34
C TYR A 324 -5.85 0.45 19.33
N SER A 325 -6.30 1.71 19.17
CA SER A 325 -6.03 2.76 20.16
C SER A 325 -6.71 2.50 21.51
N SER A 326 -7.82 1.75 21.52
CA SER A 326 -8.61 1.47 22.72
C SER A 326 -8.09 0.26 23.51
N LEU A 327 -7.46 -0.73 22.86
CA LEU A 327 -6.85 -1.88 23.53
C LEU A 327 -5.53 -1.55 24.27
N CYS A 328 -4.86 -0.45 23.90
CA CYS A 328 -3.66 0.01 24.60
C CYS A 328 -3.95 0.81 25.89
N ILE A 329 -5.22 0.99 26.27
CA ILE A 329 -5.65 1.67 27.49
C ILE A 329 -6.32 0.66 28.42
N LEU A 330 -5.60 -0.40 28.81
CA LEU A 330 -5.92 -1.18 30.01
C LEU A 330 -4.77 -0.98 31.01
N PRO A 331 -5.01 -0.42 32.20
CA PRO A 331 -3.96 -0.28 33.21
C PRO A 331 -3.55 -1.67 33.68
N THR A 332 -2.26 -1.99 33.57
CA THR A 332 -1.65 -3.06 34.36
C THR A 332 -1.41 -2.55 35.78
N ASP A 333 -2.47 -2.31 36.54
CA ASP A 333 -2.36 -2.10 37.98
C ASP A 333 -2.35 -3.47 38.67
N GLY A 334 -1.17 -4.09 38.65
CA GLY A 334 -0.82 -5.17 39.57
C GLY A 334 -0.34 -4.58 40.88
N THR A 335 -1.25 -4.03 41.68
CA THR A 335 -0.94 -3.66 43.07
C THR A 335 -0.57 -4.91 43.87
N HIS A 336 0.69 -4.93 44.31
CA HIS A 336 1.18 -5.76 45.40
C HIS A 336 0.26 -5.63 46.62
N LEU A 337 -0.32 -6.75 47.06
CA LEU A 337 -0.68 -6.94 48.46
C LEU A 337 0.24 -8.01 49.02
N ALA A 338 1.31 -7.53 49.65
CA ALA A 338 2.00 -8.26 50.69
C ALA A 338 1.09 -8.28 51.93
N ASN A 339 0.93 -9.44 52.55
CA ASN A 339 0.68 -9.58 53.97
C ASN A 339 1.30 -10.90 54.44
N GLU A 340 2.45 -10.77 55.09
CA GLU A 340 2.96 -11.68 56.13
C GLU A 340 2.26 -11.36 57.46
N PRO A 341 2.33 -12.20 58.51
CA PRO A 341 3.33 -13.25 58.77
C PRO A 341 2.84 -14.70 58.74
#